data_AF-A0A6U3SR48-F1
#
_entry.id   AF-A0A6U3SR48-F1
#
_cell.length_a   1.000
_cell.length_b   1.000
_cell.length_c   1.000
_cell.angle_alpha   90.00
_cell.angle_beta   90.00
_cell.angle_gamma   90.00
#
_symmetry.space_group_name_H-M   'P 1'
#
loop_
_entity.id
_entity.type
_entity.pdbx_description
1 polymer ?
#
loop_
_entity_poly.entity_id
_entity_poly.type
_entity_poly.pdbx_seq_one_letter_code
_entity_poly.pdbx_strand_id
1 'polypeptide(L)'
;MGVKKVLPFFNIPVENVIFSVLHAQMGVGNKILNYLLDEAERKVENTPAEMVALRNDLVRAETKLAEAVEYKNCWEKDDNGGKRLASLKGKLTRRKANLERPNLSADQIDRIEGEIHGFKDEIEELNLTQLNIRDTVEVKKDARKEASKQLDEFTKKWKKTDESIYSGIDKILQRHGIERCAYHGGQINGVDVRTLMENAKEILGEICVYLCNQLTDQSSISADDIGKLCKDCEEYLSLWDAAFSFVHEDNPSDDHCDKTQERIDLAMNKHRELGFNVTPKTHGMEKHVVDQMRRVKGGIKKLIEHWVEHYHQVGHRYDIKWGNQKNEKLKAEIRGRREHTASHPEVLKRLTKLQNNLRKRKTPTDVTAAAAEKKRIKTERRTEYYEEAKAKRDQEARNEAAMTLTSMFDS
;
A
#
# COMPACT_ATOMS: atom_id res chain seq x y z
N MET A 1 2.28 -9.61 37.11
CA MET A 1 2.97 -8.34 36.81
C MET A 1 3.01 -8.19 35.29
N GLY A 2 2.14 -7.33 34.74
CA GLY A 2 2.08 -7.10 33.31
C GLY A 2 3.27 -6.28 32.85
N VAL A 3 4.02 -6.79 31.88
CA VAL A 3 5.06 -6.05 31.19
C VAL A 3 4.37 -4.87 30.49
N LYS A 4 4.45 -3.67 31.08
CA LYS A 4 4.10 -2.43 30.38
C LYS A 4 4.99 -2.39 29.15
N LYS A 5 4.40 -2.52 27.95
CA LYS A 5 5.07 -2.30 26.67
C LYS A 5 5.53 -0.83 26.63
N VAL A 6 6.72 -0.56 27.14
CA VAL A 6 7.46 0.62 26.73
C VAL A 6 7.82 0.35 25.29
N LEU A 7 7.06 0.92 24.35
CA LEU A 7 7.56 1.07 22.99
C LEU A 7 8.87 1.84 23.13
N PRO A 8 10.01 1.34 22.63
CA PRO A 8 11.22 2.13 22.58
C PRO A 8 10.96 3.29 21.63
N PHE A 9 10.49 4.43 22.16
CA PHE A 9 10.55 5.70 21.47
C PHE A 9 12.03 6.05 21.43
N PHE A 10 12.67 5.68 20.32
CA PHE A 10 13.98 6.22 20.00
C PHE A 10 13.82 7.74 19.87
N ASN A 11 14.44 8.51 20.76
CA ASN A 11 14.52 9.97 20.65
C ASN A 11 15.58 10.36 19.60
N ILE A 12 15.45 9.76 18.41
CA ILE A 12 16.29 10.04 17.25
C ILE A 12 15.48 11.01 16.40
N PRO A 13 15.96 12.24 16.20
CA PRO A 13 15.33 13.17 15.27
C PRO A 13 15.15 12.51 13.90
N VAL A 14 14.00 12.71 13.24
CA VAL A 14 13.64 12.03 11.98
C VAL A 14 14.72 12.22 10.92
N GLU A 15 15.35 13.38 10.93
CA GLU A 15 16.44 13.73 10.04
C GLU A 15 17.68 12.83 10.17
N ASN A 16 17.86 12.17 11.32
CA ASN A 16 18.94 11.22 11.60
C ASN A 16 18.53 9.76 11.34
N VAL A 17 17.30 9.51 10.90
CA VAL A 17 16.85 8.18 10.47
C VAL A 17 17.14 8.04 8.97
N ILE A 18 18.09 7.19 8.61
CA ILE A 18 18.48 6.96 7.20
C ILE A 18 17.24 6.55 6.40
N PHE A 19 16.97 7.28 5.32
CA PHE A 19 15.79 7.05 4.50
C PHE A 19 15.93 5.79 3.63
N SER A 20 14.87 4.99 3.62
CA SER A 20 14.77 3.70 2.94
C SER A 20 14.43 3.83 1.46
N VAL A 21 15.40 4.29 0.66
CA VAL A 21 15.22 4.56 -0.79
C VAL A 21 14.70 3.32 -1.54
N LEU A 22 15.18 2.13 -1.22
CA LEU A 22 14.75 0.89 -1.87
C LEU A 22 13.27 0.58 -1.58
N HIS A 23 12.84 0.72 -0.32
CA HIS A 23 11.44 0.53 0.05
C HIS A 23 10.52 1.61 -0.52
N ALA A 24 11.02 2.84 -0.71
CA ALA A 24 10.29 3.89 -1.41
C ALA A 24 10.08 3.52 -2.88
N GLN A 25 11.13 3.06 -3.55
CA GLN A 25 11.05 2.59 -4.93
C GLN A 25 10.06 1.44 -5.10
N MET A 26 10.10 0.43 -4.23
CA MET A 26 9.13 -0.66 -4.24
C MET A 26 7.69 -0.18 -4.02
N GLY A 27 7.50 0.80 -3.13
CA GLY A 27 6.19 1.39 -2.87
C GLY A 27 5.63 2.13 -4.09
N VAL A 28 6.47 2.89 -4.80
CA VAL A 28 6.11 3.59 -6.03
C VAL A 28 5.73 2.61 -7.14
N GLY A 29 6.56 1.60 -7.40
CA GLY A 29 6.34 0.63 -8.48
C GLY A 29 5.09 -0.23 -8.27
N ASN A 30 4.88 -0.75 -7.05
CA ASN A 30 3.69 -1.53 -6.74
C ASN A 30 2.41 -0.66 -6.77
N LYS A 31 2.49 0.60 -6.35
CA LYS A 31 1.32 1.50 -6.35
C LYS A 31 0.82 1.75 -7.78
N ILE A 32 1.70 2.10 -8.71
CA ILE A 32 1.30 2.38 -10.09
C ILE A 32 0.81 1.12 -10.82
N LEU A 33 1.43 -0.04 -10.55
CA LEU A 33 0.98 -1.31 -11.12
C LEU A 33 -0.42 -1.69 -10.61
N ASN A 34 -0.68 -1.56 -9.32
CA ASN A 34 -2.02 -1.80 -8.76
C ASN A 34 -3.05 -0.83 -9.36
N TYR A 35 -2.71 0.46 -9.47
CA TYR A 35 -3.58 1.44 -10.11
C TYR A 35 -3.93 1.06 -11.56
N LEU A 36 -2.94 0.66 -12.37
CA LEU A 36 -3.16 0.22 -13.74
C LEU A 36 -4.10 -0.99 -13.80
N LEU A 37 -3.88 -1.99 -12.93
CA LEU A 37 -4.71 -3.19 -12.87
C LEU A 37 -6.14 -2.87 -12.44
N ASP A 38 -6.31 -2.05 -11.40
CA ASP A 38 -7.62 -1.66 -10.88
C ASP A 38 -8.41 -0.86 -11.92
N GLU A 39 -7.76 0.07 -12.63
CA GLU A 39 -8.39 0.84 -13.71
C GLU A 39 -8.72 -0.02 -14.93
N ALA A 40 -7.86 -0.97 -15.30
CA ALA A 40 -8.13 -1.91 -16.38
C ALA A 40 -9.27 -2.87 -16.04
N GLU A 41 -9.29 -3.45 -14.83
CA GLU A 41 -10.37 -4.30 -14.31
C GLU A 41 -11.70 -3.52 -14.23
N ARG A 42 -11.65 -2.23 -13.86
CA ARG A 42 -12.86 -1.41 -13.74
C ARG A 42 -13.43 -0.97 -15.08
N LYS A 43 -12.57 -0.60 -16.04
CA LYS A 43 -13.00 0.10 -17.26
C LYS A 43 -13.01 -0.75 -18.52
N VAL A 44 -12.10 -1.72 -18.60
CA VAL A 44 -11.87 -2.55 -19.80
C VAL A 44 -12.45 -3.94 -19.61
N GLU A 45 -12.26 -4.55 -18.43
CA GLU A 45 -12.66 -5.94 -18.20
C GLU A 45 -14.16 -6.13 -18.31
N ASN A 46 -14.56 -7.03 -19.20
CA ASN A 46 -15.93 -7.50 -19.25
C ASN A 46 -16.19 -8.37 -18.01
N THR A 47 -16.61 -7.72 -16.94
CA THR A 47 -16.81 -8.35 -15.64
C THR A 47 -17.83 -9.49 -15.79
N PRO A 48 -17.50 -10.74 -15.41
CA PRO A 48 -18.43 -11.85 -15.50
C PRO A 48 -19.74 -11.54 -14.78
N ALA A 49 -20.87 -11.98 -15.33
CA ALA A 49 -22.20 -11.73 -14.75
C ALA A 49 -22.30 -12.18 -13.28
N GLU A 50 -21.60 -13.26 -12.92
CA GLU A 50 -21.49 -13.75 -11.55
C GLU A 50 -20.74 -12.77 -10.62
N MET A 51 -19.64 -12.17 -11.08
CA MET A 51 -18.93 -11.13 -10.31
C MET A 51 -19.79 -9.88 -10.13
N VAL A 52 -20.55 -9.48 -11.16
CA VAL A 52 -21.51 -8.38 -11.05
C VAL A 52 -22.59 -8.69 -10.00
N ALA A 53 -23.13 -9.90 -10.01
CA ALA A 53 -24.11 -10.33 -9.01
C ALA A 53 -23.54 -10.29 -7.59
N LEU A 54 -22.33 -10.80 -7.38
CA LEU A 54 -21.63 -10.77 -6.08
C LEU A 54 -21.33 -9.35 -5.60
N ARG A 55 -20.91 -8.45 -6.50
CA ARG A 55 -20.73 -7.01 -6.19
C ARG A 55 -22.06 -6.38 -5.74
N ASN A 56 -23.14 -6.66 -6.45
CA ASN A 56 -24.47 -6.18 -6.08
C ASN A 56 -24.95 -6.76 -4.75
N ASP A 57 -24.65 -8.03 -4.45
CA ASP A 57 -24.95 -8.65 -3.15
C ASP A 57 -24.22 -7.98 -2.01
N LEU A 58 -22.93 -7.65 -2.19
CA LEU A 58 -22.17 -6.89 -1.20
C LEU A 58 -22.80 -5.52 -0.95
N VAL A 59 -23.12 -4.76 -2.00
CA VAL A 59 -23.77 -3.44 -1.88
C VAL A 59 -25.12 -3.55 -1.15
N ARG A 60 -25.92 -4.57 -1.47
CA ARG A 60 -27.19 -4.85 -0.77
C ARG A 60 -26.96 -5.17 0.71
N ALA A 61 -25.93 -5.95 1.03
CA ALA A 61 -25.59 -6.29 2.42
C ALA A 61 -25.11 -5.06 3.21
N GLU A 62 -24.30 -4.20 2.58
CA GLU A 62 -23.81 -2.95 3.16
C GLU A 62 -24.95 -1.97 3.42
N THR A 63 -25.90 -1.84 2.49
CA THR A 63 -27.10 -1.01 2.64
C THR A 63 -27.95 -1.50 3.82
N LYS A 64 -28.27 -2.80 3.87
CA LYS A 64 -29.05 -3.39 4.97
C LYS A 64 -28.37 -3.27 6.33
N LEU A 65 -27.04 -3.34 6.38
CA LEU A 65 -26.28 -3.13 7.60
C LEU A 65 -26.35 -1.67 8.04
N ALA A 66 -26.20 -0.72 7.11
CA ALA A 66 -26.32 0.70 7.40
C ALA A 66 -27.71 1.04 7.97
N GLU A 67 -28.78 0.54 7.35
CA GLU A 67 -30.16 0.69 7.83
C GLU A 67 -30.36 0.12 9.24
N ALA A 68 -29.83 -1.08 9.52
CA ALA A 68 -29.96 -1.70 10.84
C ALA A 68 -29.19 -0.95 11.93
N VAL A 69 -28.00 -0.43 11.60
CA VAL A 69 -27.21 0.41 12.50
C VAL A 69 -27.93 1.73 12.76
N GLU A 70 -28.50 2.34 11.73
CA GLU A 70 -29.27 3.58 11.87
C GLU A 70 -30.51 3.38 12.73
N TYR A 71 -31.28 2.31 12.47
CA TYR A 71 -32.43 1.96 13.30
C TYR A 71 -32.06 1.75 14.78
N LYS A 72 -30.95 1.04 15.05
CA LYS A 72 -30.42 0.89 16.40
C LYS A 72 -30.13 2.24 17.05
N ASN A 73 -29.44 3.13 16.33
CA ASN A 73 -29.10 4.46 16.82
C ASN A 73 -30.34 5.30 17.12
N CYS A 74 -31.38 5.19 16.27
CA CYS A 74 -32.67 5.84 16.47
C CYS A 74 -33.38 5.30 17.72
N TRP A 75 -33.48 3.98 17.87
CA TRP A 75 -34.10 3.36 19.04
C TRP A 75 -33.39 3.72 20.34
N GLU A 76 -32.05 3.76 20.36
CA GLU A 76 -31.27 4.16 21.54
C GLU A 76 -31.57 5.60 21.99
N LYS A 77 -31.90 6.49 21.04
CA LYS A 77 -32.23 7.91 21.29
C LYS A 77 -33.73 8.17 21.48
N ASP A 78 -34.57 7.19 21.20
CA ASP A 78 -36.03 7.31 21.27
C ASP A 78 -36.51 7.42 22.73
N ASP A 79 -37.51 8.28 22.95
CA ASP A 79 -38.05 8.56 24.28
C ASP A 79 -38.88 7.39 24.83
N ASN A 80 -39.40 6.51 23.96
CA ASN A 80 -40.10 5.27 24.31
C ASN A 80 -39.19 4.03 24.19
N GLY A 81 -38.01 4.15 23.60
CA GLY A 81 -37.02 3.09 23.46
C GLY A 81 -35.89 3.17 24.49
N GLY A 82 -34.67 3.42 24.02
CA GLY A 82 -33.45 3.36 24.84
C GLY A 82 -33.43 4.34 26.01
N LYS A 83 -33.97 5.55 25.84
CA LYS A 83 -34.09 6.52 26.96
C LYS A 83 -35.10 6.06 27.99
N ARG A 84 -36.24 5.47 27.56
CA ARG A 84 -37.23 4.88 28.48
C ARG A 84 -36.60 3.78 29.31
N LEU A 85 -35.87 2.86 28.66
CA LEU A 85 -35.17 1.78 29.32
C LEU A 85 -34.16 2.29 30.38
N ALA A 86 -33.36 3.31 30.05
CA ALA A 86 -32.42 3.92 30.98
C ALA A 86 -33.15 4.59 32.17
N SER A 87 -34.25 5.32 31.89
CA SER A 87 -35.08 5.97 32.90
C SER A 87 -35.70 4.95 33.86
N LEU A 88 -36.28 3.86 33.34
CA LEU A 88 -36.89 2.80 34.14
C LEU A 88 -35.86 2.09 35.01
N LYS A 89 -34.66 1.77 34.48
CA LYS A 89 -33.56 1.21 35.28
C LYS A 89 -33.17 2.13 36.44
N GLY A 90 -33.11 3.44 36.20
CA GLY A 90 -32.89 4.43 37.26
C GLY A 90 -34.00 4.48 38.32
N LYS A 91 -35.27 4.46 37.88
CA LYS A 91 -36.45 4.43 38.77
C LYS A 91 -36.49 3.15 39.60
N LEU A 92 -36.22 1.99 39.00
CA LEU A 92 -36.16 0.69 39.67
C LEU A 92 -35.12 0.70 40.80
N THR A 93 -33.90 1.18 40.53
CA THR A 93 -32.84 1.30 41.53
C THR A 93 -33.27 2.20 42.69
N ARG A 94 -33.89 3.37 42.39
CA ARG A 94 -34.39 4.29 43.41
C ARG A 94 -35.51 3.68 44.26
N ARG A 95 -36.43 2.93 43.65
CA ARG A 95 -37.54 2.29 44.38
C ARG A 95 -37.06 1.13 45.26
N LYS A 96 -36.12 0.32 44.79
CA LYS A 96 -35.46 -0.70 45.62
C LYS A 96 -34.79 -0.07 46.85
N ALA A 97 -34.02 1.01 46.68
CA ALA A 97 -33.40 1.73 47.79
C ALA A 97 -34.42 2.37 48.75
N ASN A 98 -35.61 2.75 48.27
CA ASN A 98 -36.67 3.23 49.16
C ASN A 98 -37.27 2.12 50.02
N LEU A 99 -37.33 0.88 49.51
CA LEU A 99 -37.85 -0.29 50.23
C LEU A 99 -36.94 -0.65 51.42
N GLU A 100 -35.66 -0.33 51.35
CA GLU A 100 -34.66 -0.56 52.41
C GLU A 100 -34.71 0.48 53.54
N ARG A 101 -35.59 1.49 53.45
CA ARG A 101 -35.72 2.52 54.48
C ARG A 101 -36.42 1.98 55.73
N PRO A 102 -35.94 2.30 56.95
CA PRO A 102 -36.64 1.94 58.17
C PRO A 102 -37.97 2.71 58.30
N ASN A 103 -38.95 2.11 59.00
CA ASN A 103 -40.26 2.68 59.36
C ASN A 103 -41.27 2.90 58.22
N LEU A 104 -41.31 2.00 57.24
CA LEU A 104 -42.39 1.96 56.23
C LEU A 104 -43.63 1.23 56.77
N SER A 105 -44.82 1.75 56.47
CA SER A 105 -46.09 1.04 56.72
C SER A 105 -46.33 -0.06 55.67
N ALA A 106 -47.12 -1.08 56.01
CA ALA A 106 -47.49 -2.16 55.09
C ALA A 106 -48.05 -1.64 53.76
N ASP A 107 -48.97 -0.67 53.79
CA ASP A 107 -49.53 -0.06 52.59
C ASP A 107 -48.49 0.70 51.73
N GLN A 108 -47.43 1.23 52.35
CA GLN A 108 -46.33 1.87 51.60
C GLN A 108 -45.43 0.83 50.94
N ILE A 109 -45.20 -0.31 51.60
CA ILE A 109 -44.43 -1.42 51.06
C ILE A 109 -45.16 -1.99 49.82
N ASP A 110 -46.44 -2.35 49.96
CA ASP A 110 -47.25 -2.92 48.86
C ASP A 110 -47.27 -2.01 47.62
N ARG A 111 -47.41 -0.69 47.81
CA ARG A 111 -47.37 0.28 46.70
C ARG A 111 -46.01 0.31 46.00
N ILE A 112 -44.91 0.34 46.75
CA ILE A 112 -43.56 0.38 46.18
C ILE A 112 -43.26 -0.94 45.46
N GLU A 113 -43.69 -2.08 46.00
CA GLU A 113 -43.55 -3.39 45.38
C GLU A 113 -44.33 -3.50 44.07
N GLY A 114 -45.57 -2.99 44.02
CA GLY A 114 -46.35 -2.92 42.79
C GLY A 114 -45.68 -2.07 41.71
N GLU A 115 -45.12 -0.90 42.06
CA GLU A 115 -44.35 -0.07 41.12
C GLU A 115 -43.08 -0.78 40.64
N ILE A 116 -42.36 -1.47 41.53
CA ILE A 116 -41.18 -2.26 41.17
C ILE A 116 -41.55 -3.36 40.18
N HIS A 117 -42.69 -4.03 40.38
CA HIS A 117 -43.15 -5.08 39.46
C HIS A 117 -43.44 -4.49 38.08
N GLY A 118 -44.23 -3.42 37.99
CA GLY A 118 -44.53 -2.79 36.70
C GLY A 118 -43.29 -2.28 35.97
N PHE A 119 -42.30 -1.72 36.69
CA PHE A 119 -41.02 -1.33 36.08
C PHE A 119 -40.21 -2.53 35.60
N LYS A 120 -40.22 -3.66 36.32
CA LYS A 120 -39.51 -4.87 35.87
C LYS A 120 -40.09 -5.40 34.57
N ASP A 121 -41.40 -5.48 34.47
CA ASP A 121 -42.08 -6.03 33.29
C ASP A 121 -41.77 -5.18 32.03
N GLU A 122 -41.86 -3.86 32.12
CA GLU A 122 -41.54 -2.95 31.01
C GLU A 122 -40.03 -2.97 30.66
N ILE A 123 -39.16 -3.09 31.67
CA ILE A 123 -37.70 -3.26 31.44
C ILE A 123 -37.41 -4.55 30.69
N GLU A 124 -38.11 -5.64 31.01
CA GLU A 124 -37.93 -6.93 30.35
C GLU A 124 -38.29 -6.85 28.86
N GLU A 125 -39.43 -6.25 28.53
CA GLU A 125 -39.87 -6.04 27.14
C GLU A 125 -38.89 -5.17 26.34
N LEU A 126 -38.42 -4.06 26.93
CA LEU A 126 -37.45 -3.17 26.29
C LEU A 126 -36.06 -3.81 26.15
N ASN A 127 -35.63 -4.63 27.12
CA ASN A 127 -34.38 -5.39 27.00
C ASN A 127 -34.50 -6.44 25.88
N LEU A 128 -35.65 -7.10 25.73
CA LEU A 128 -35.88 -8.06 24.63
C LEU A 128 -35.82 -7.36 23.28
N THR A 129 -36.43 -6.17 23.18
CA THR A 129 -36.33 -5.33 21.97
C THR A 129 -34.88 -4.93 21.69
N GLN A 130 -34.14 -4.47 22.71
CA GLN A 130 -32.72 -4.12 22.57
C GLN A 130 -31.88 -5.31 22.10
N LEU A 131 -32.16 -6.50 22.63
CA LEU A 131 -31.48 -7.74 22.23
C LEU A 131 -31.76 -8.07 20.77
N ASN A 132 -33.03 -8.07 20.35
CA ASN A 132 -33.42 -8.32 18.97
C ASN A 132 -32.76 -7.35 17.98
N ILE A 133 -32.67 -6.06 18.34
CA ILE A 133 -31.99 -5.05 17.52
C ILE A 133 -30.50 -5.35 17.40
N ARG A 134 -29.85 -5.69 18.52
CA ARG A 134 -28.42 -6.05 18.54
C ARG A 134 -28.16 -7.28 17.68
N ASP A 135 -28.97 -8.32 17.84
CA ASP A 135 -28.85 -9.58 17.10
C ASP A 135 -29.08 -9.34 15.61
N THR A 136 -30.04 -8.49 15.25
CA THR A 136 -30.27 -8.08 13.86
C THR A 136 -29.02 -7.43 13.27
N VAL A 137 -28.38 -6.49 13.98
CA VAL A 137 -27.15 -5.84 13.52
C VAL A 137 -26.02 -6.85 13.34
N GLU A 138 -25.83 -7.78 14.28
CA GLU A 138 -24.80 -8.82 14.17
C GLU A 138 -25.06 -9.76 12.98
N VAL A 139 -26.31 -10.19 12.76
CA VAL A 139 -26.70 -10.98 11.58
C VAL A 139 -26.39 -10.22 10.29
N LYS A 140 -26.67 -8.91 10.20
CA LYS A 140 -26.34 -8.11 9.01
C LYS A 140 -24.83 -7.93 8.83
N LYS A 141 -24.05 -7.78 9.91
CA LYS A 141 -22.58 -7.74 9.83
C LYS A 141 -22.02 -9.04 9.28
N ASP A 142 -22.52 -10.17 9.74
CA ASP A 142 -22.05 -11.47 9.28
C ASP A 142 -22.46 -11.74 7.83
N ALA A 143 -23.67 -11.35 7.42
CA ALA A 143 -24.07 -11.37 6.01
C ALA A 143 -23.15 -10.53 5.12
N ARG A 144 -22.75 -9.33 5.56
CA ARG A 144 -21.79 -8.48 4.83
C ARG A 144 -20.42 -9.13 4.75
N LYS A 145 -19.92 -9.72 5.85
CA LYS A 145 -18.63 -10.43 5.85
C LYS A 145 -18.65 -11.60 4.87
N GLU A 146 -19.73 -12.37 4.85
CA GLU A 146 -19.88 -13.51 3.96
C GLU A 146 -19.96 -13.08 2.48
N ALA A 147 -20.76 -12.06 2.16
CA ALA A 147 -20.81 -11.49 0.80
C ALA A 147 -19.44 -10.98 0.34
N SER A 148 -18.71 -10.27 1.22
CA SER A 148 -17.34 -9.82 0.95
C SER A 148 -16.40 -10.98 0.69
N LYS A 149 -16.49 -12.05 1.50
CA LYS A 149 -15.66 -13.24 1.37
C LYS A 149 -15.95 -14.00 0.07
N GLN A 150 -17.21 -14.16 -0.31
CA GLN A 150 -17.61 -14.81 -1.56
C GLN A 150 -17.08 -14.03 -2.77
N LEU A 151 -17.21 -12.70 -2.75
CA LEU A 151 -16.64 -11.83 -3.79
C LEU A 151 -15.11 -11.96 -3.86
N ASP A 152 -14.42 -11.97 -2.72
CA ASP A 152 -12.96 -12.13 -2.66
C ASP A 152 -12.52 -13.50 -3.21
N GLU A 153 -13.23 -14.57 -2.87
CA GLU A 153 -12.94 -15.92 -3.36
C GLU A 153 -13.18 -16.06 -4.86
N PHE A 154 -14.29 -15.50 -5.36
CA PHE A 154 -14.57 -15.45 -6.79
C PHE A 154 -13.49 -14.66 -7.53
N THR A 155 -13.16 -13.46 -7.04
CA THR A 155 -12.14 -12.58 -7.64
C THR A 155 -10.77 -13.28 -7.69
N LYS A 156 -10.38 -14.00 -6.63
CA LYS A 156 -9.12 -14.77 -6.62
C LYS A 156 -9.11 -15.91 -7.63
N LYS A 157 -10.25 -16.56 -7.89
CA LYS A 157 -10.37 -17.61 -8.91
C LYS A 157 -10.36 -17.00 -10.30
N TRP A 158 -11.12 -15.92 -10.50
CA TRP A 158 -11.18 -15.17 -11.75
C TRP A 158 -9.81 -14.66 -12.18
N LYS A 159 -9.03 -14.04 -11.28
CA LYS A 159 -7.66 -13.57 -11.58
C LYS A 159 -6.68 -14.68 -11.99
N LYS A 160 -7.04 -15.96 -11.80
CA LYS A 160 -6.25 -17.12 -12.24
C LYS A 160 -6.71 -17.67 -13.60
N THR A 161 -7.85 -17.23 -14.12
CA THR A 161 -8.30 -17.63 -15.45
C THR A 161 -7.47 -16.91 -16.50
N ASP A 162 -7.22 -17.59 -17.62
CA ASP A 162 -6.50 -17.03 -18.77
C ASP A 162 -7.28 -15.89 -19.46
N GLU A 163 -8.57 -15.77 -19.13
CA GLU A 163 -9.50 -14.77 -19.67
C GLU A 163 -9.45 -13.44 -18.90
N SER A 164 -8.96 -13.44 -17.65
CA SER A 164 -8.90 -12.20 -16.86
C SER A 164 -7.85 -11.24 -17.41
N ILE A 165 -8.16 -9.93 -17.37
CA ILE A 165 -7.19 -8.88 -17.73
C ILE A 165 -5.95 -8.97 -16.85
N TYR A 166 -6.15 -9.35 -15.58
CA TYR A 166 -5.08 -9.55 -14.62
C TYR A 166 -4.03 -10.56 -15.12
N SER A 167 -4.46 -11.72 -15.64
CA SER A 167 -3.55 -12.77 -16.10
C SER A 167 -2.90 -12.40 -17.44
N GLY A 168 -3.60 -11.70 -18.31
CA GLY A 168 -3.04 -11.16 -19.54
C GLY A 168 -1.91 -10.16 -19.30
N ILE A 169 -2.13 -9.19 -18.39
CA ILE A 169 -1.08 -8.26 -17.94
C ILE A 169 0.06 -9.03 -17.25
N ASP A 170 -0.24 -10.06 -16.45
CA ASP A 170 0.80 -10.88 -15.82
C ASP A 170 1.72 -11.55 -16.85
N LYS A 171 1.14 -12.13 -17.91
CA LYS A 171 1.90 -12.76 -18.99
C LYS A 171 2.82 -11.77 -19.68
N ILE A 172 2.37 -10.53 -19.91
CA ILE A 172 3.21 -9.46 -20.46
C ILE A 172 4.39 -9.19 -19.52
N LEU A 173 4.13 -8.99 -18.22
CA LEU A 173 5.18 -8.76 -17.23
C LEU A 173 6.19 -9.91 -17.18
N GLN A 174 5.73 -11.16 -17.20
CA GLN A 174 6.58 -12.35 -17.20
C GLN A 174 7.49 -12.43 -18.43
N ARG A 175 7.04 -12.00 -19.63
CA ARG A 175 7.90 -11.90 -20.82
C ARG A 175 9.08 -10.96 -20.62
N HIS A 176 8.90 -9.93 -19.78
CA HIS A 176 9.93 -8.98 -19.39
C HIS A 176 10.74 -9.43 -18.16
N GLY A 177 10.53 -10.66 -17.68
CA GLY A 177 11.21 -11.22 -16.51
C GLY A 177 10.75 -10.61 -15.18
N ILE A 178 9.53 -10.06 -15.14
CA ILE A 178 8.91 -9.52 -13.92
C ILE A 178 7.96 -10.58 -13.37
N GLU A 179 8.26 -11.08 -12.17
CA GLU A 179 7.44 -12.08 -11.50
C GLU A 179 6.72 -11.51 -10.28
N ARG A 180 5.38 -11.56 -10.29
CA ARG A 180 4.60 -11.26 -9.09
C ARG A 180 4.64 -12.44 -8.12
N CYS A 181 5.30 -12.25 -6.98
CA CYS A 181 5.48 -13.31 -6.01
C CYS A 181 4.21 -13.54 -5.18
N ALA A 182 3.65 -14.75 -5.25
CA ALA A 182 2.48 -15.14 -4.46
C ALA A 182 2.71 -14.99 -2.94
N TYR A 183 3.93 -15.24 -2.46
CA TYR A 183 4.33 -15.09 -1.06
C TYR A 183 4.46 -13.62 -0.60
N HIS A 184 4.53 -12.66 -1.53
CA HIS A 184 4.49 -11.22 -1.25
C HIS A 184 3.11 -10.60 -1.51
N GLY A 185 2.04 -11.41 -1.49
CA GLY A 185 0.68 -10.92 -1.72
C GLY A 185 0.46 -10.41 -3.15
N GLY A 186 1.21 -10.93 -4.13
CA GLY A 186 1.12 -10.51 -5.53
C GLY A 186 1.93 -9.25 -5.85
N GLN A 187 2.74 -8.74 -4.91
CA GLN A 187 3.64 -7.61 -5.16
C GLN A 187 4.91 -8.03 -5.91
N ILE A 188 5.45 -7.09 -6.67
CA ILE A 188 6.75 -7.22 -7.33
C ILE A 188 7.88 -6.78 -6.38
N ASN A 189 9.03 -7.46 -6.47
CA ASN A 189 10.19 -7.16 -5.62
C ASN A 189 11.02 -5.97 -6.17
N GLY A 190 12.06 -5.57 -5.45
CA GLY A 190 12.89 -4.42 -5.85
C GLY A 190 13.68 -4.59 -7.16
N VAL A 191 13.99 -5.82 -7.58
CA VAL A 191 14.62 -6.10 -8.89
C VAL A 191 13.59 -5.89 -9.99
N ASP A 192 12.42 -6.48 -9.83
CA ASP A 192 11.33 -6.42 -10.79
C ASP A 192 10.81 -5.00 -10.99
N VAL A 193 10.73 -4.20 -9.92
CA VAL A 193 10.38 -2.77 -10.02
C VAL A 193 11.42 -2.00 -10.84
N ARG A 194 12.72 -2.31 -10.70
CA ARG A 194 13.76 -1.70 -11.56
C ARG A 194 13.56 -2.09 -13.02
N THR A 195 13.24 -3.36 -13.29
CA THR A 195 12.96 -3.84 -14.64
C THR A 195 11.73 -3.15 -15.23
N LEU A 196 10.66 -3.01 -14.45
CA LEU A 196 9.44 -2.30 -14.84
C LEU A 196 9.73 -0.84 -15.20
N MET A 197 10.47 -0.13 -14.34
CA MET A 197 10.88 1.26 -14.60
C MET A 197 11.81 1.37 -15.82
N GLU A 198 12.74 0.43 -15.99
CA GLU A 198 13.69 0.42 -17.09
C GLU A 198 13.05 0.14 -18.45
N ASN A 199 11.99 -0.67 -18.48
CA ASN A 199 11.30 -1.05 -19.71
C ASN A 199 9.88 -0.45 -19.77
N ALA A 200 9.62 0.63 -19.02
CA ALA A 200 8.28 1.20 -18.86
C ALA A 200 7.59 1.45 -20.20
N LYS A 201 8.24 2.13 -21.14
CA LYS A 201 7.70 2.43 -22.48
C LYS A 201 7.31 1.17 -23.27
N GLU A 202 8.15 0.14 -23.24
CA GLU A 202 7.90 -1.11 -23.96
C GLU A 202 6.76 -1.92 -23.31
N ILE A 203 6.83 -2.08 -21.99
CA ILE A 203 5.84 -2.82 -21.20
C ILE A 203 4.47 -2.14 -21.28
N LEU A 204 4.40 -0.83 -21.07
CA LEU A 204 3.13 -0.08 -21.10
C LEU A 204 2.58 0.01 -22.53
N GLY A 205 3.45 0.05 -23.55
CA GLY A 205 3.03 -0.07 -24.95
C GLY A 205 2.37 -1.43 -25.25
N GLU A 206 2.99 -2.54 -24.82
CA GLU A 206 2.39 -3.87 -24.95
C GLU A 206 1.08 -4.01 -24.18
N ILE A 207 1.02 -3.49 -22.95
CA ILE A 207 -0.20 -3.49 -22.15
C ILE A 207 -1.29 -2.66 -22.81
N CYS A 208 -0.97 -1.50 -23.37
CA CYS A 208 -1.92 -0.65 -24.09
C CYS A 208 -2.54 -1.41 -25.27
N VAL A 209 -1.71 -2.04 -26.11
CA VAL A 209 -2.19 -2.84 -27.25
C VAL A 209 -3.06 -4.00 -26.77
N TYR A 210 -2.63 -4.70 -25.72
CA TYR A 210 -3.42 -5.78 -25.14
C TYR A 210 -4.79 -5.30 -24.65
N LEU A 211 -4.85 -4.23 -23.88
CA LEU A 211 -6.10 -3.67 -23.34
C LEU A 211 -7.03 -3.17 -24.46
N CYS A 212 -6.49 -2.51 -25.48
CA CYS A 212 -7.28 -2.11 -26.66
C CYS A 212 -7.91 -3.32 -27.37
N ASN A 213 -7.21 -4.46 -27.45
CA ASN A 213 -7.75 -5.68 -28.02
C ASN A 213 -8.80 -6.37 -27.13
N GLN A 214 -8.88 -6.01 -25.85
CA GLN A 214 -9.93 -6.50 -24.93
C GLN A 214 -11.17 -5.60 -24.91
N LEU A 215 -11.17 -4.48 -25.64
CA LEU A 215 -12.34 -3.61 -25.73
C LEU A 215 -13.51 -4.36 -26.38
N THR A 216 -14.69 -4.17 -25.80
CA THR A 216 -15.96 -4.67 -26.31
C THR A 216 -16.95 -3.51 -26.41
N ASP A 217 -18.08 -3.71 -27.11
CA ASP A 217 -19.15 -2.70 -27.19
C ASP A 217 -19.72 -2.31 -25.81
N GLN A 218 -19.43 -3.10 -24.76
CA GLN A 218 -19.85 -2.86 -23.38
C GLN A 218 -18.80 -2.11 -22.54
N SER A 219 -17.60 -1.87 -23.08
CA SER A 219 -16.53 -1.18 -22.36
C SER A 219 -16.86 0.30 -22.16
N SER A 220 -16.61 0.80 -20.94
CA SER A 220 -16.93 2.19 -20.55
C SER A 220 -15.88 3.22 -20.98
N ILE A 221 -14.86 2.78 -21.74
CA ILE A 221 -13.65 3.54 -22.02
C ILE A 221 -13.29 3.43 -23.50
N SER A 222 -12.75 4.51 -24.07
CA SER A 222 -12.25 4.53 -25.43
C SER A 222 -10.81 4.01 -25.53
N ALA A 223 -10.38 3.63 -26.74
CA ALA A 223 -8.98 3.30 -26.99
C ALA A 223 -8.04 4.47 -26.66
N ASP A 224 -8.48 5.72 -26.89
CA ASP A 224 -7.72 6.92 -26.59
C ASP A 224 -7.50 7.10 -25.07
N ASP A 225 -8.52 6.81 -24.26
CA ASP A 225 -8.43 6.86 -22.81
C ASP A 225 -7.52 5.76 -22.24
N ILE A 226 -7.51 4.56 -22.85
CA ILE A 226 -6.53 3.50 -22.50
C ILE A 226 -5.11 3.98 -22.84
N GLY A 227 -4.92 4.57 -24.02
CA GLY A 227 -3.66 5.15 -24.43
C GLY A 227 -3.17 6.20 -23.43
N LYS A 228 -4.08 7.07 -22.96
CA LYS A 228 -3.78 8.05 -21.92
C LYS A 228 -3.40 7.39 -20.60
N LEU A 229 -4.15 6.39 -20.13
CA LEU A 229 -3.86 5.66 -18.90
C LEU A 229 -2.45 5.03 -18.93
N CYS A 230 -2.12 4.33 -20.02
CA CYS A 230 -0.82 3.69 -20.19
C CYS A 230 0.31 4.72 -20.26
N LYS A 231 0.10 5.83 -20.98
CA LYS A 231 1.06 6.95 -21.06
C LYS A 231 1.29 7.61 -19.70
N ASP A 232 0.23 7.85 -18.94
CA ASP A 232 0.31 8.40 -17.59
C ASP A 232 1.11 7.50 -16.64
N CYS A 233 0.94 6.18 -16.76
CA CYS A 233 1.72 5.19 -16.00
C CYS A 233 3.20 5.17 -16.44
N GLU A 234 3.46 5.24 -17.74
CA GLU A 234 4.80 5.31 -18.32
C GLU A 234 5.57 6.55 -17.85
N GLU A 235 4.94 7.73 -17.94
CA GLU A 235 5.50 9.00 -17.47
C GLU A 235 5.81 8.93 -15.97
N TYR A 236 4.87 8.42 -15.16
CA TYR A 236 5.06 8.26 -13.73
C TYR A 236 6.26 7.36 -13.40
N LEU A 237 6.36 6.19 -14.02
CA LEU A 237 7.48 5.27 -13.83
C LEU A 237 8.81 5.91 -14.25
N SER A 238 8.83 6.64 -15.36
CA SER A 238 10.03 7.25 -15.92
C SER A 238 10.55 8.41 -15.07
N LEU A 239 9.66 9.27 -14.56
CA LEU A 239 10.01 10.36 -13.65
C LEU A 239 10.60 9.83 -12.34
N TRP A 240 9.98 8.79 -11.77
CA TRP A 240 10.50 8.16 -10.56
C TRP A 240 11.83 7.42 -10.81
N ASP A 241 12.00 6.75 -11.96
CA ASP A 241 13.28 6.13 -12.33
C ASP A 241 14.43 7.15 -12.42
N ALA A 242 14.14 8.33 -12.99
CA ALA A 242 15.07 9.45 -13.03
C ALA A 242 15.41 9.96 -11.62
N ALA A 243 14.39 10.19 -10.78
CA ALA A 243 14.57 10.64 -9.39
C ALA A 243 15.41 9.63 -8.57
N PHE A 244 15.07 8.35 -8.61
CA PHE A 244 15.82 7.31 -7.92
C PHE A 244 17.26 7.24 -8.44
N SER A 245 17.48 7.32 -9.75
CA SER A 245 18.84 7.31 -10.28
C SER A 245 19.71 8.44 -9.74
N PHE A 246 19.15 9.65 -9.60
CA PHE A 246 19.88 10.82 -9.12
C PHE A 246 20.22 10.73 -7.62
N VAL A 247 19.35 10.11 -6.82
CA VAL A 247 19.60 9.84 -5.39
C VAL A 247 20.81 8.90 -5.18
N HIS A 248 21.13 8.06 -6.16
CA HIS A 248 22.23 7.09 -6.07
C HIS A 248 23.60 7.64 -6.53
N GLU A 249 23.76 8.97 -6.59
CA GLU A 249 25.05 9.60 -6.92
C GLU A 249 26.06 9.46 -5.77
N ASP A 250 27.32 9.26 -6.11
CA ASP A 250 28.41 9.17 -5.14
C ASP A 250 29.02 10.55 -4.89
N ASN A 251 29.07 10.96 -3.62
CA ASN A 251 29.56 12.29 -3.23
C ASN A 251 28.88 13.43 -4.03
N PRO A 252 27.54 13.54 -3.96
CA PRO A 252 26.80 14.51 -4.76
C PRO A 252 27.23 15.94 -4.42
N SER A 253 27.35 16.79 -5.45
CA SER A 253 27.52 18.23 -5.28
C SER A 253 26.21 18.88 -4.85
N ASP A 254 26.29 20.15 -4.42
CA ASP A 254 25.07 20.88 -4.05
C ASP A 254 24.13 21.10 -5.24
N ASP A 255 24.68 21.41 -6.42
CA ASP A 255 23.94 21.51 -7.68
C ASP A 255 23.29 20.18 -8.09
N HIS A 256 23.98 19.06 -7.87
CA HIS A 256 23.39 17.74 -8.11
C HIS A 256 22.21 17.48 -7.17
N CYS A 257 22.32 17.89 -5.90
CA CYS A 257 21.24 17.76 -4.93
C CYS A 257 20.03 18.65 -5.31
N ASP A 258 20.24 19.88 -5.80
CA ASP A 258 19.16 20.75 -6.30
C ASP A 258 18.44 20.10 -7.49
N LYS A 259 19.20 19.61 -8.48
CA LYS A 259 18.68 18.85 -9.62
C LYS A 259 17.97 17.56 -9.23
N THR A 260 18.37 16.96 -8.11
CA THR A 260 17.69 15.78 -7.56
C THR A 260 16.34 16.17 -6.97
N GLN A 261 16.27 17.28 -6.22
CA GLN A 261 15.01 17.80 -5.70
C GLN A 261 14.04 18.16 -6.83
N GLU A 262 14.50 18.84 -7.89
CA GLU A 262 13.66 19.17 -9.05
C GLU A 262 13.01 17.93 -9.68
N ARG A 263 13.77 16.82 -9.81
CA ARG A 263 13.26 15.54 -10.33
C ARG A 263 12.23 14.91 -9.40
N ILE A 264 12.49 14.94 -8.10
CA ILE A 264 11.54 14.42 -7.10
C ILE A 264 10.25 15.24 -7.13
N ASP A 265 10.34 16.56 -7.22
CA ASP A 265 9.18 17.44 -7.29
C ASP A 265 8.33 17.15 -8.53
N LEU A 266 8.94 16.96 -9.70
CA LEU A 266 8.22 16.56 -10.92
C LEU A 266 7.54 15.20 -10.76
N ALA A 267 8.23 14.20 -10.20
CA ALA A 267 7.65 12.89 -9.93
C ALA A 267 6.48 12.96 -8.92
N MET A 268 6.58 13.83 -7.92
CA MET A 268 5.55 14.07 -6.92
C MET A 268 4.37 14.87 -7.47
N ASN A 269 4.59 15.76 -8.43
CA ASN A 269 3.51 16.43 -9.16
C ASN A 269 2.69 15.41 -9.95
N LYS A 270 3.34 14.53 -10.73
CA LYS A 270 2.64 13.43 -11.42
C LYS A 270 1.94 12.48 -10.43
N HIS A 271 2.55 12.22 -9.26
CA HIS A 271 1.92 11.45 -8.18
C HIS A 271 0.59 12.05 -7.73
N ARG A 272 0.54 13.37 -7.55
CA ARG A 272 -0.68 14.10 -7.16
C ARG A 272 -1.68 14.20 -8.31
N GLU A 273 -1.23 14.38 -9.54
CA GLU A 273 -2.06 14.37 -10.76
C GLU A 273 -2.85 13.06 -10.90
N LEU A 274 -2.22 11.93 -10.58
CA LEU A 274 -2.87 10.61 -10.53
C LEU A 274 -3.77 10.39 -9.30
N GLY A 275 -3.93 11.39 -8.44
CA GLY A 275 -4.76 11.31 -7.23
C GLY A 275 -4.18 10.41 -6.14
N PHE A 276 -2.88 10.11 -6.17
CA PHE A 276 -2.28 9.25 -5.16
C PHE A 276 -2.05 9.99 -3.85
N ASN A 277 -2.47 9.35 -2.75
CA ASN A 277 -2.17 9.81 -1.40
C ASN A 277 -0.67 9.75 -1.11
N VAL A 278 -0.16 10.85 -0.54
CA VAL A 278 1.24 10.96 -0.10
C VAL A 278 1.46 10.08 1.12
N THR A 279 2.22 9.00 0.91
CA THR A 279 2.64 8.07 1.97
C THR A 279 3.87 8.61 2.71
N PRO A 280 4.19 8.08 3.91
CA PRO A 280 5.45 8.43 4.59
C PRO A 280 6.70 8.21 3.72
N LYS A 281 6.68 7.21 2.82
CA LYS A 281 7.80 6.92 1.91
C LYS A 281 7.94 7.99 0.82
N THR A 282 6.85 8.35 0.17
CA THR A 282 6.86 9.41 -0.86
C THR A 282 7.11 10.79 -0.24
N HIS A 283 6.62 11.04 0.97
CA HIS A 283 6.99 12.23 1.76
C HIS A 283 8.48 12.25 2.10
N GLY A 284 9.06 11.11 2.49
CA GLY A 284 10.49 11.00 2.76
C GLY A 284 11.36 11.27 1.54
N MET A 285 10.94 10.80 0.37
CA MET A 285 11.56 11.21 -0.89
C MET A 285 11.42 12.72 -1.11
N GLU A 286 10.22 13.28 -0.94
CA GLU A 286 9.94 14.69 -1.23
C GLU A 286 10.66 15.68 -0.30
N LYS A 287 10.80 15.36 0.99
CA LYS A 287 11.22 16.32 2.02
C LYS A 287 12.54 16.01 2.72
N HIS A 288 13.00 14.76 2.70
CA HIS A 288 14.09 14.33 3.59
C HIS A 288 15.31 13.78 2.85
N VAL A 289 15.13 13.15 1.67
CA VAL A 289 16.21 12.42 1.00
C VAL A 289 17.35 13.34 0.53
N VAL A 290 17.03 14.52 0.00
CA VAL A 290 18.03 15.47 -0.52
C VAL A 290 18.84 16.09 0.61
N ASP A 291 18.19 16.44 1.73
CA ASP A 291 18.87 16.91 2.93
C ASP A 291 19.81 15.85 3.50
N GLN A 292 19.46 14.57 3.39
CA GLN A 292 20.36 13.48 3.76
C GLN A 292 21.52 13.31 2.76
N MET A 293 21.27 13.50 1.45
CA MET A 293 22.34 13.51 0.45
C MET A 293 23.41 14.58 0.73
N ARG A 294 22.99 15.77 1.17
CA ARG A 294 23.91 16.87 1.54
C ARG A 294 24.68 16.59 2.84
N ARG A 295 23.98 16.10 3.86
CA ARG A 295 24.56 15.94 5.21
C ARG A 295 25.46 14.71 5.35
N VAL A 296 25.11 13.61 4.68
CA VAL A 296 25.87 12.36 4.79
C VAL A 296 27.12 12.46 3.93
N LYS A 297 28.29 12.32 4.57
CA LYS A 297 29.57 12.34 3.87
C LYS A 297 29.63 11.27 2.78
N GLY A 298 29.67 11.74 1.53
CA GLY A 298 29.73 10.89 0.35
C GLY A 298 28.38 10.42 -0.19
N GLY A 299 27.27 11.02 0.26
CA GLY A 299 25.92 10.79 -0.23
C GLY A 299 25.21 9.62 0.45
N ILE A 300 23.89 9.53 0.24
CA ILE A 300 23.05 8.49 0.83
C ILE A 300 23.27 7.12 0.18
N LYS A 301 23.82 7.06 -1.05
CA LYS A 301 24.07 5.82 -1.81
C LYS A 301 24.78 4.74 -0.99
N LYS A 302 25.78 5.13 -0.20
CA LYS A 302 26.59 4.22 0.64
C LYS A 302 25.81 3.61 1.80
N LEU A 303 24.66 4.18 2.13
CA LEU A 303 23.79 3.77 3.23
C LEU A 303 22.52 3.06 2.73
N ILE A 304 22.38 2.83 1.42
CA ILE A 304 21.19 2.19 0.84
C ILE A 304 21.13 0.71 1.23
N GLU A 305 19.90 0.22 1.38
CA GLU A 305 19.51 -1.06 1.99
C GLU A 305 19.85 -2.31 1.16
N HIS A 306 20.54 -2.16 0.03
CA HIS A 306 20.90 -3.30 -0.83
C HIS A 306 21.68 -4.39 -0.10
N TRP A 307 22.52 -4.00 0.86
CA TRP A 307 23.28 -4.94 1.68
C TRP A 307 22.38 -5.70 2.66
N VAL A 308 21.33 -5.05 3.20
CA VAL A 308 20.35 -5.67 4.11
C VAL A 308 19.55 -6.71 3.34
N GLU A 309 19.10 -6.38 2.14
CA GLU A 309 18.34 -7.32 1.30
C GLU A 309 19.19 -8.52 0.86
N HIS A 310 20.46 -8.28 0.51
CA HIS A 310 21.40 -9.37 0.27
C HIS A 310 21.58 -10.25 1.52
N TYR A 311 21.62 -9.62 2.71
CA TYR A 311 21.71 -10.34 3.97
C TYR A 311 20.46 -11.17 4.25
N HIS A 312 19.26 -10.71 3.92
CA HIS A 312 18.04 -11.52 4.01
C HIS A 312 18.11 -12.78 3.13
N GLN A 313 18.60 -12.65 1.89
CA GLN A 313 18.79 -13.80 0.99
C GLN A 313 19.84 -14.80 1.51
N VAL A 314 20.94 -14.28 2.06
CA VAL A 314 21.98 -15.09 2.70
C VAL A 314 21.41 -15.80 3.92
N GLY A 315 20.69 -15.08 4.79
CA GLY A 315 20.02 -15.60 5.97
C GLY A 315 19.04 -16.72 5.64
N HIS A 316 18.19 -16.53 4.63
CA HIS A 316 17.24 -17.55 4.21
C HIS A 316 17.93 -18.85 3.76
N ARG A 317 19.06 -18.75 3.03
CA ARG A 317 19.87 -19.93 2.70
C ARG A 317 20.44 -20.61 3.93
N TYR A 318 20.81 -19.83 4.96
CA TYR A 318 21.19 -20.36 6.27
C TYR A 318 20.02 -21.04 6.99
N ASP A 319 18.81 -20.54 6.85
CA ASP A 319 17.65 -21.17 7.50
C ASP A 319 17.29 -22.49 6.82
N ILE A 320 17.34 -22.56 5.48
CA ILE A 320 17.09 -23.81 4.73
C ILE A 320 18.14 -24.87 5.07
N LYS A 321 19.43 -24.55 4.92
CA LYS A 321 20.49 -25.55 5.03
C LYS A 321 20.69 -26.05 6.47
N TRP A 322 20.25 -25.29 7.47
CA TRP A 322 20.33 -25.67 8.88
C TRP A 322 18.95 -25.85 9.53
N GLY A 323 17.88 -25.98 8.75
CA GLY A 323 16.52 -26.14 9.26
C GLY A 323 16.35 -27.36 10.19
N ASN A 324 17.13 -28.42 9.96
CA ASN A 324 17.12 -29.64 10.77
C ASN A 324 17.86 -29.49 12.12
N GLN A 325 18.60 -28.41 12.35
CA GLN A 325 19.24 -28.15 13.63
C GLN A 325 18.21 -27.55 14.61
N LYS A 326 17.77 -28.33 15.60
CA LYS A 326 16.73 -27.88 16.55
C LYS A 326 17.22 -26.85 17.58
N ASN A 327 18.53 -26.76 17.80
CA ASN A 327 19.12 -25.82 18.76
C ASN A 327 19.42 -24.46 18.10
N GLU A 328 18.66 -23.43 18.45
CA GLU A 328 18.80 -22.07 17.92
C GLU A 328 20.14 -21.39 18.28
N LYS A 329 20.65 -21.63 19.49
CA LYS A 329 21.97 -21.10 19.88
C LYS A 329 23.07 -21.69 19.00
N LEU A 330 23.01 -23.00 18.76
CA LEU A 330 23.97 -23.69 17.90
C LEU A 330 23.85 -23.25 16.43
N LYS A 331 22.63 -23.02 15.92
CA LYS A 331 22.39 -22.40 14.61
C LYS A 331 23.09 -21.04 14.50
N ALA A 332 22.88 -20.17 15.48
CA ALA A 332 23.48 -18.83 15.50
C ALA A 332 25.01 -18.90 15.54
N GLU A 333 25.59 -19.77 16.36
CA GLU A 333 27.04 -19.96 16.44
C GLU A 333 27.66 -20.50 15.14
N ILE A 334 26.98 -21.45 14.48
CA ILE A 334 27.44 -21.99 13.19
C ILE A 334 27.36 -20.91 12.10
N ARG A 335 26.25 -20.15 12.06
CA ARG A 335 26.06 -19.04 11.14
C ARG A 335 27.16 -17.99 11.31
N GLY A 336 27.38 -17.51 12.54
CA GLY A 336 28.41 -16.53 12.84
C GLY A 336 29.81 -17.01 12.44
N ARG A 337 30.17 -18.27 12.74
CA ARG A 337 31.47 -18.84 12.31
C ARG A 337 31.62 -18.90 10.79
N ARG A 338 30.57 -19.31 10.07
CA ARG A 338 30.59 -19.40 8.60
C ARG A 338 30.65 -18.03 7.94
N GLU A 339 29.87 -17.07 8.41
CA GLU A 339 29.89 -15.68 7.92
C GLU A 339 31.27 -15.05 8.15
N HIS A 340 31.85 -15.21 9.35
CA HIS A 340 33.20 -14.74 9.65
C HIS A 340 34.25 -15.36 8.73
N THR A 341 34.17 -16.68 8.51
CA THR A 341 35.14 -17.39 7.64
C THR A 341 35.00 -16.94 6.18
N ALA A 342 33.77 -16.77 5.69
CA ALA A 342 33.49 -16.37 4.31
C ALA A 342 33.89 -14.91 4.03
N SER A 343 33.78 -14.03 5.03
CA SER A 343 34.17 -12.62 4.92
C SER A 343 35.64 -12.34 5.26
N HIS A 344 36.39 -13.34 5.73
CA HIS A 344 37.79 -13.15 6.10
C HIS A 344 38.63 -12.70 4.89
N PRO A 345 39.41 -11.60 4.99
CA PRO A 345 40.10 -11.00 3.85
C PRO A 345 40.98 -11.97 3.05
N GLU A 346 41.71 -12.86 3.74
CA GLU A 346 42.56 -13.87 3.08
C GLU A 346 41.76 -14.94 2.34
N VAL A 347 40.57 -15.30 2.83
CA VAL A 347 39.68 -16.24 2.14
C VAL A 347 39.13 -15.58 0.87
N LEU A 348 38.69 -14.32 0.97
CA LEU A 348 38.24 -13.53 -0.17
C LEU A 348 39.34 -13.38 -1.22
N LYS A 349 40.56 -12.98 -0.84
CA LYS A 349 41.71 -12.88 -1.76
C LYS A 349 41.97 -14.18 -2.50
N ARG A 350 41.93 -15.33 -1.80
CA ARG A 350 42.12 -16.65 -2.41
C ARG A 350 40.98 -17.01 -3.37
N LEU A 351 39.74 -16.75 -3.00
CA LEU A 351 38.57 -16.95 -3.87
C LEU A 351 38.62 -16.07 -5.12
N THR A 352 38.98 -14.79 -4.99
CA THR A 352 39.15 -13.87 -6.12
C THR A 352 40.25 -14.36 -7.05
N LYS A 353 41.39 -14.84 -6.51
CA LYS A 353 42.48 -15.42 -7.30
C LYS A 353 42.01 -16.65 -8.09
N LEU A 354 41.25 -17.54 -7.45
CA LEU A 354 40.65 -18.72 -8.12
C LEU A 354 39.65 -18.30 -9.21
N GLN A 355 38.74 -17.38 -8.92
CA GLN A 355 37.76 -16.86 -9.89
C GLN A 355 38.42 -16.18 -11.08
N ASN A 356 39.46 -15.36 -10.86
CA ASN A 356 40.21 -14.70 -11.93
C ASN A 356 40.96 -15.72 -12.80
N ASN A 357 41.45 -16.80 -12.22
CA ASN A 357 42.05 -17.90 -12.98
C ASN A 357 41.01 -18.66 -13.83
N LEU A 358 39.77 -18.81 -13.33
CA LEU A 358 38.64 -19.41 -14.05
C LEU A 358 38.07 -18.48 -15.14
N ARG A 359 38.05 -17.16 -14.90
CA ARG A 359 37.57 -16.12 -15.83
C ARG A 359 38.53 -15.78 -16.97
N LYS A 360 39.64 -16.53 -17.15
CA LYS A 360 40.48 -16.42 -18.36
C LYS A 360 39.75 -16.79 -19.66
N ARG A 361 38.50 -17.29 -19.60
CA ARG A 361 37.53 -17.14 -20.69
C ARG A 361 37.05 -15.69 -20.74
N LYS A 362 37.69 -14.87 -21.59
CA LYS A 362 37.30 -13.48 -21.86
C LYS A 362 35.79 -13.39 -22.07
N THR A 363 35.12 -12.50 -21.33
CA THR A 363 33.80 -12.03 -21.71
C THR A 363 33.95 -11.33 -23.06
N PRO A 364 33.15 -11.66 -24.09
CA PRO A 364 33.30 -11.04 -25.40
C PRO A 364 33.17 -9.51 -25.27
N THR A 365 34.07 -8.77 -25.90
CA THR A 365 34.10 -7.29 -25.88
C THR A 365 32.74 -6.69 -26.26
N ASP A 366 32.00 -7.39 -27.13
CA ASP A 366 30.66 -7.02 -27.58
C ASP A 366 29.63 -6.96 -26.44
N VAL A 367 29.74 -7.84 -25.45
CA VAL A 367 28.84 -7.86 -24.28
C VAL A 367 29.05 -6.62 -23.41
N THR A 368 30.30 -6.18 -23.26
CA THR A 368 30.61 -4.97 -22.48
C THR A 368 30.20 -3.69 -23.22
N ALA A 369 30.35 -3.64 -24.54
CA ALA A 369 29.91 -2.52 -25.36
C ALA A 369 28.38 -2.38 -25.34
N ALA A 370 27.65 -3.50 -25.50
CA ALA A 370 26.19 -3.52 -25.43
C ALA A 370 25.66 -3.04 -24.06
N ALA A 371 26.30 -3.44 -22.96
CA ALA A 371 25.92 -2.99 -21.62
C ALA A 371 26.15 -1.48 -21.41
N ALA A 372 27.26 -0.95 -21.93
CA ALA A 372 27.56 0.48 -21.87
C ALA A 372 26.54 1.30 -22.69
N GLU A 373 26.23 0.82 -23.89
CA GLU A 373 25.24 1.47 -24.77
C GLU A 373 23.85 1.45 -24.15
N LYS A 374 23.41 0.33 -23.57
CA LYS A 374 22.15 0.23 -22.85
C LYS A 374 22.07 1.25 -21.71
N LYS A 375 23.17 1.43 -20.95
CA LYS A 375 23.25 2.43 -19.87
C LYS A 375 23.15 3.87 -20.41
N ARG A 376 23.77 4.14 -21.56
CA ARG A 376 23.71 5.46 -22.23
C ARG A 376 22.29 5.78 -22.65
N ILE A 377 21.65 4.89 -23.41
CA ILE A 377 20.25 5.02 -23.85
C ILE A 377 19.31 5.24 -22.65
N LYS A 378 19.50 4.46 -21.57
CA LYS A 378 18.72 4.63 -20.34
C LYS A 378 18.86 6.03 -19.72
N THR A 379 20.07 6.58 -19.75
CA THR A 379 20.37 7.91 -19.19
C THR A 379 19.80 9.02 -20.06
N GLU A 380 19.93 8.91 -21.38
CA GLU A 380 19.35 9.84 -22.35
C GLU A 380 17.82 9.89 -22.19
N ARG A 381 17.15 8.73 -22.15
CA ARG A 381 15.70 8.64 -21.97
C ARG A 381 15.22 9.26 -20.66
N ARG A 382 15.91 9.03 -19.54
CA ARG A 382 15.57 9.65 -18.24
C ARG A 382 15.68 11.18 -18.30
N THR A 383 16.64 11.68 -19.07
CA THR A 383 16.86 13.11 -19.26
C THR A 383 15.75 13.71 -20.12
N GLU A 384 15.39 13.04 -21.22
CA GLU A 384 14.28 13.42 -22.10
C GLU A 384 12.97 13.63 -21.32
N TYR A 385 12.49 12.62 -20.58
CA TYR A 385 11.25 12.76 -19.79
C TYR A 385 11.33 13.88 -18.75
N TYR A 386 12.50 14.09 -18.16
CA TYR A 386 12.70 15.17 -17.20
C TYR A 386 12.58 16.55 -17.88
N GLU A 387 13.25 16.76 -19.01
CA GLU A 387 13.19 18.03 -19.73
C GLU A 387 11.79 18.30 -20.28
N GLU A 388 11.09 17.28 -20.78
CA GLU A 388 9.69 17.40 -21.23
C GLU A 388 8.75 17.80 -20.08
N ALA A 389 8.84 17.12 -18.94
CA ALA A 389 8.03 17.42 -17.77
C ALA A 389 8.34 18.80 -17.19
N LYS A 390 9.62 19.21 -17.20
CA LYS A 390 10.06 20.54 -16.79
C LYS A 390 9.49 21.62 -17.71
N ALA A 391 9.61 21.44 -19.03
CA ALA A 391 9.07 22.37 -20.02
C ALA A 391 7.55 22.53 -19.88
N LYS A 392 6.82 21.44 -19.66
CA LYS A 392 5.36 21.46 -19.43
C LYS A 392 5.01 22.27 -18.18
N ARG A 393 5.69 22.02 -17.06
CA ARG A 393 5.50 22.77 -15.81
C ARG A 393 5.79 24.26 -15.97
N ASP A 394 6.88 24.61 -16.65
CA ASP A 394 7.26 26.00 -16.89
C ASP A 394 6.22 26.72 -17.75
N GLN A 395 5.64 26.02 -18.73
CA GLN A 395 4.56 26.56 -19.54
C GLN A 395 3.25 26.75 -18.75
N GLU A 396 2.89 25.79 -17.90
CA GLU A 396 1.72 25.90 -17.01
C GLU A 396 1.86 27.08 -16.05
N ALA A 397 3.02 27.22 -15.41
CA ALA A 397 3.31 28.35 -14.52
C ALA A 397 3.22 29.71 -15.24
N ARG A 398 3.68 29.79 -16.49
CA ARG A 398 3.53 30.99 -17.33
C ARG A 398 2.06 31.29 -17.62
N ASN A 399 1.27 30.27 -17.93
CA ASN A 399 -0.16 30.42 -18.21
C ASN A 399 -0.93 30.87 -16.96
N GLU A 400 -0.63 30.31 -15.79
CA GLU A 400 -1.23 30.72 -14.51
C GLU A 400 -0.86 32.17 -14.14
N ALA A 401 0.41 32.56 -14.32
CA ALA A 401 0.85 33.92 -14.10
C ALA A 401 0.15 34.92 -15.05
N ALA A 402 -0.04 34.54 -16.32
CA ALA A 402 -0.76 35.35 -17.30
C ALA A 402 -2.26 35.50 -16.95
N MET A 403 -2.91 34.43 -16.48
CA MET A 403 -4.30 34.48 -16.01
C MET A 403 -4.46 35.36 -14.76
N THR A 404 -3.50 35.28 -13.82
CA THR A 404 -3.51 36.08 -12.59
C THR A 404 -3.29 37.58 -12.88
N LEU A 405 -2.42 37.90 -13.85
CA LEU A 405 -2.26 39.28 -14.32
C LEU A 405 -3.52 39.80 -15.01
N THR A 406 -4.19 38.98 -15.82
CA THR A 406 -5.42 39.36 -16.52
C THR A 406 -6.56 39.65 -15.53
N SER A 407 -6.73 38.81 -14.50
CA SER A 407 -7.76 39.04 -13.47
C SER A 407 -7.48 40.24 -12.55
N MET A 408 -6.23 40.65 -12.39
CA MET A 408 -5.84 41.86 -11.67
C MET A 408 -6.10 43.15 -12.47
N PHE A 409 -6.18 43.09 -13.80
CA PHE A 409 -6.49 44.25 -14.65
C PHE A 409 -7.99 44.42 -14.95
N ASP A 410 -8.79 43.36 -14.73
CA ASP A 410 -10.25 43.36 -14.89
C ASP A 410 -11.03 43.63 -13.57
N SER A 411 -10.33 43.98 -12.49
CA SER A 411 -10.87 44.41 -11.18
C SER A 411 -10.55 45.87 -10.91
#